data_AF-A0A0G2DY01-F1
#
_entry.id   AF-A0A0G2DY01-F1
#
_cell.length_a   1.000
_cell.length_b   1.000
_cell.length_c   1.000
_cell.angle_alpha   90.00
_cell.angle_beta   90.00
_cell.angle_gamma   90.00
#
_symmetry.space_group_name_H-M   'P 1'
#
loop_
_entity.id
_entity.type
_entity.pdbx_description
1 polymer ?
#
loop_
_entity_poly.entity_id
_entity_poly.type
_entity_poly.pdbx_seq_one_letter_code
_entity_poly.pdbx_strand_id
1 'polypeptide(L)'
;MFAAQGNGKFGQERVFFRKYLWTNPKSGPRTVEMCWTLPGNISRPIEGLRVPCHEFLPSNGDITAENWQVGGKVTTVDLPRFACADEGKLGEIVNDMVERNRAAIDQRIEQSIADPLARATFAEAHRAARRSTMVRLALRIRSTVAFCQGWGSITGAETLGTPEVDNAERGYCGRRPISPALCHQLDVVFLKMMERDEQALVEELKKAVFQKNPKPWYDIFLAYFVIMWHLKYIHGQAVGFMKSQEQTTG
;
A
#
# COMPACT_ATOMS: atom_id res chain seq x y z
N MET A 1 10.80 -2.39 14.53
CA MET A 1 9.58 -3.18 14.27
C MET A 1 8.61 -2.21 13.63
N PHE A 2 8.65 -2.08 12.29
CA PHE A 2 8.19 -0.88 11.56
C PHE A 2 6.93 -1.09 10.71
N ALA A 3 6.41 -2.31 10.60
CA ALA A 3 5.20 -2.61 9.85
C ALA A 3 4.10 -3.19 10.76
N ALA A 4 2.85 -2.80 10.50
CA ALA A 4 1.70 -3.60 10.93
C ALA A 4 1.88 -5.00 10.31
N GLN A 5 2.16 -6.01 11.14
CA GLN A 5 2.45 -7.35 10.65
C GLN A 5 1.21 -8.04 10.06
N GLY A 6 0.03 -7.47 10.30
CA GLY A 6 -1.26 -8.10 10.07
C GLY A 6 -2.22 -7.29 9.22
N ASN A 7 -3.30 -7.94 8.82
CA ASN A 7 -4.45 -7.31 8.17
C ASN A 7 -5.65 -7.47 9.09
N GLY A 8 -5.96 -6.41 9.86
CA GLY A 8 -7.04 -6.44 10.86
C GLY A 8 -8.42 -6.71 10.27
N LYS A 9 -8.67 -6.26 9.03
CA LYS A 9 -9.93 -6.52 8.32
C LYS A 9 -10.14 -8.02 8.08
N PHE A 10 -9.06 -8.75 7.86
CA PHE A 10 -9.07 -10.19 7.62
C PHE A 10 -8.66 -11.02 8.86
N GLY A 11 -8.55 -10.40 10.03
CA GLY A 11 -8.17 -11.08 11.28
C GLY A 11 -6.78 -11.72 11.25
N GLN A 12 -5.88 -11.25 10.38
CA GLN A 12 -4.55 -11.82 10.24
C GLN A 12 -3.55 -11.08 11.14
N GLU A 13 -2.87 -11.79 12.05
CA GLU A 13 -1.73 -11.26 12.81
C GLU A 13 -0.45 -11.15 11.97
N ARG A 14 -0.29 -12.10 11.03
CA ARG A 14 0.73 -12.10 9.98
C ARG A 14 0.09 -12.14 8.62
N VAL A 15 0.51 -11.30 7.68
CA VAL A 15 -0.12 -11.24 6.37
C VAL A 15 0.34 -12.37 5.45
N PHE A 16 -0.64 -13.12 4.93
CA PHE A 16 -0.45 -14.21 3.96
C PHE A 16 -1.59 -14.21 2.95
N PHE A 17 -1.34 -14.73 1.75
CA PHE A 17 -2.37 -14.89 0.73
C PHE A 17 -3.39 -15.93 1.17
N ARG A 18 -4.67 -15.59 1.06
CA ARG A 18 -5.77 -16.54 1.32
C ARG A 18 -5.89 -17.52 0.16
N LYS A 19 -6.28 -18.76 0.48
CA LYS A 19 -6.61 -19.77 -0.51
C LYS A 19 -8.06 -19.60 -0.93
N TYR A 20 -8.29 -19.48 -2.24
CA TYR A 20 -9.62 -19.37 -2.82
C TYR A 20 -10.00 -20.66 -3.58
N LEU A 21 -11.28 -21.00 -3.55
CA LEU A 21 -11.83 -22.08 -4.37
C LEU A 21 -12.32 -21.50 -5.70
N TRP A 22 -11.50 -21.60 -6.74
CA TRP A 22 -11.81 -21.00 -8.05
C TRP A 22 -13.01 -21.67 -8.73
N THR A 23 -13.94 -20.86 -9.25
CA THR A 23 -15.05 -21.36 -10.07
C THR A 23 -14.53 -21.81 -11.44
N ASN A 24 -15.18 -22.82 -12.04
CA ASN A 24 -14.99 -23.32 -13.41
C ASN A 24 -13.59 -23.05 -14.04
N PRO A 25 -12.65 -24.00 -13.97
CA PRO A 25 -11.30 -23.81 -14.51
C PRO A 25 -11.24 -23.62 -16.04
N LYS A 26 -12.37 -23.76 -16.76
CA LYS A 26 -12.46 -23.53 -18.21
C LYS A 26 -12.68 -22.06 -18.59
N SER A 27 -13.25 -21.23 -17.70
CA SER A 27 -13.32 -19.80 -17.93
C SER A 27 -11.96 -19.18 -17.64
N GLY A 28 -11.29 -18.66 -18.67
CA GLY A 28 -10.01 -17.97 -18.51
C GLY A 28 -10.14 -16.69 -17.66
N PRO A 29 -9.00 -16.07 -17.29
CA PRO A 29 -9.00 -14.86 -16.48
C PRO A 29 -9.69 -13.70 -17.20
N ARG A 30 -10.39 -12.88 -16.42
CA ARG A 30 -10.88 -11.55 -16.85
C ARG A 30 -9.91 -10.50 -16.34
N THR A 31 -9.28 -9.77 -17.27
CA THR A 31 -8.29 -8.75 -16.92
C THR A 31 -8.98 -7.43 -16.62
N VAL A 32 -8.81 -6.93 -15.40
CA VAL A 32 -9.29 -5.61 -14.98
C VAL A 32 -8.18 -4.58 -15.04
N GLU A 33 -8.52 -3.37 -15.49
CA GLU A 33 -7.67 -2.20 -15.33
C GLU A 33 -8.14 -1.42 -14.11
N MET A 34 -7.21 -1.07 -13.24
CA MET A 34 -7.51 -0.34 -12.02
C MET A 34 -6.48 0.75 -11.77
N CYS A 35 -6.90 1.81 -11.09
CA CYS A 35 -6.01 2.78 -10.49
C CYS A 35 -5.89 2.50 -8.98
N TRP A 36 -4.82 3.00 -8.38
CA TRP A 36 -4.61 2.98 -6.95
C TRP A 36 -4.56 4.44 -6.46
N THR A 37 -5.39 4.79 -5.49
CA THR A 37 -5.48 6.15 -4.96
C THR A 37 -4.79 6.17 -3.61
N LEU A 38 -3.72 6.96 -3.44
CA LEU A 38 -3.07 7.09 -2.13
C LEU A 38 -3.84 8.13 -1.27
N PRO A 39 -3.67 8.10 0.06
CA PRO A 39 -4.46 8.95 0.94
C PRO A 39 -4.12 10.44 0.79
N GLY A 40 -5.10 11.30 1.11
CA GLY A 40 -4.92 12.76 1.17
C GLY A 40 -5.16 13.51 -0.15
N ASN A 41 -6.29 13.24 -0.83
CA ASN A 41 -6.74 13.94 -2.05
C ASN A 41 -5.61 14.16 -3.08
N ILE A 42 -5.13 13.05 -3.64
CA ILE A 42 -4.05 13.07 -4.63
C ILE A 42 -4.65 13.25 -6.02
N SER A 43 -4.48 14.44 -6.59
CA SER A 43 -5.05 14.80 -7.90
C SER A 43 -4.32 14.18 -9.11
N ARG A 44 -3.16 13.53 -8.92
CA ARG A 44 -2.44 12.87 -10.02
C ARG A 44 -2.76 11.38 -10.03
N PRO A 45 -3.32 10.84 -11.12
CA PRO A 45 -3.44 9.40 -11.27
C PRO A 45 -2.03 8.81 -11.30
N ILE A 46 -1.73 7.92 -10.35
CA ILE A 46 -0.60 7.01 -10.52
C ILE A 46 -0.95 6.05 -11.65
N GLU A 47 0.08 5.58 -12.35
CA GLU A 47 -0.15 4.61 -13.42
C GLU A 47 -0.87 3.39 -12.86
N GLY A 48 -1.97 3.02 -13.52
CA GLY A 48 -2.78 1.89 -13.12
C GLY A 48 -2.10 0.54 -13.32
N LEU A 49 -2.76 -0.50 -12.84
CA LEU A 49 -2.35 -1.89 -13.00
C LEU A 49 -3.41 -2.67 -13.75
N ARG A 50 -2.95 -3.68 -14.49
CA ARG A 50 -3.79 -4.66 -15.19
C ARG A 50 -3.66 -5.99 -14.50
N VAL A 51 -4.74 -6.49 -13.89
CA VAL A 51 -4.71 -7.71 -13.09
C VAL A 51 -5.64 -8.76 -13.70
N PRO A 52 -5.14 -9.96 -14.02
CA PRO A 52 -5.99 -11.08 -14.41
C PRO A 52 -6.70 -11.64 -13.17
N CYS A 53 -8.03 -11.64 -13.19
CA CYS A 53 -8.85 -12.11 -12.09
C CYS A 53 -9.67 -13.34 -12.47
N HIS A 54 -9.85 -14.24 -11.50
CA HIS A 54 -10.76 -15.38 -11.57
C HIS A 54 -11.83 -15.24 -10.50
N GLU A 55 -13.01 -15.74 -10.81
CA GLU A 55 -14.10 -15.85 -9.84
C GLU A 55 -13.82 -17.01 -8.88
N PHE A 56 -14.21 -16.84 -7.62
CA PHE A 56 -14.10 -17.85 -6.59
C PHE A 56 -15.43 -18.08 -5.86
N LEU A 57 -15.58 -19.30 -5.35
CA LEU A 57 -16.64 -19.67 -4.43
C LEU A 57 -16.25 -19.19 -3.02
N PRO A 58 -17.05 -18.30 -2.40
CA PRO A 58 -16.72 -17.77 -1.10
C PRO A 58 -16.86 -18.86 -0.05
N SER A 59 -15.94 -18.85 0.89
CA SER A 59 -15.88 -19.73 2.05
C SER A 59 -16.18 -18.95 3.34
N ASN A 60 -16.36 -19.67 4.45
CA ASN A 60 -16.58 -19.02 5.74
C ASN A 60 -15.43 -18.05 6.08
N GLY A 61 -15.78 -16.80 6.37
CA GLY A 61 -14.84 -15.74 6.69
C GLY A 61 -14.30 -14.97 5.49
N ASP A 62 -14.72 -15.28 4.25
CA ASP A 62 -14.44 -14.40 3.11
C ASP A 62 -15.32 -13.14 3.17
N ILE A 63 -14.72 -12.00 2.86
CA ILE A 63 -15.40 -10.71 2.84
C ILE A 63 -15.85 -10.44 1.41
N THR A 64 -17.16 -10.37 1.21
CA THR A 64 -17.78 -10.14 -0.12
C THR A 64 -18.52 -8.81 -0.22
N ALA A 65 -18.38 -7.94 0.79
CA ALA A 65 -18.98 -6.62 0.80
C ALA A 65 -18.03 -5.59 1.41
N GLU A 66 -18.13 -4.36 0.95
CA GLU A 66 -17.49 -3.20 1.57
C GLU A 66 -18.50 -2.39 2.37
N ASN A 67 -18.06 -1.92 3.54
CA ASN A 67 -18.85 -1.07 4.41
C ASN A 67 -18.13 0.26 4.58
N TRP A 68 -18.82 1.36 4.34
CA TRP A 68 -18.35 2.70 4.69
C TRP A 68 -19.40 3.41 5.53
N GLN A 69 -18.93 4.23 6.47
CA GLN A 69 -19.79 4.99 7.36
C GLN A 69 -19.50 6.48 7.18
N VAL A 70 -20.54 7.27 6.90
CA VAL A 70 -20.46 8.73 6.91
C VAL A 70 -21.65 9.33 7.63
N GLY A 71 -21.37 10.25 8.54
CA GLY A 71 -22.39 10.93 9.35
C GLY A 71 -23.25 9.95 10.16
N GLY A 72 -22.66 8.88 10.71
CA GLY A 72 -23.39 7.85 11.45
C GLY A 72 -24.11 6.81 10.58
N LYS A 73 -24.18 7.01 9.25
CA LYS A 73 -24.89 6.09 8.35
C LYS A 73 -23.94 5.12 7.68
N VAL A 74 -24.13 3.83 7.95
CA VAL A 74 -23.41 2.74 7.28
C VAL A 74 -24.04 2.47 5.91
N THR A 75 -23.21 2.42 4.88
CA THR A 75 -23.57 1.94 3.54
C THR A 75 -22.78 0.68 3.28
N THR A 76 -23.49 -0.38 2.90
CA THR A 76 -22.92 -1.68 2.53
C THR A 76 -23.11 -1.88 1.04
N VAL A 77 -22.06 -2.30 0.35
CA VAL A 77 -22.14 -2.70 -1.06
C VAL A 77 -21.54 -4.07 -1.25
N ASP A 78 -22.35 -4.96 -1.81
CA ASP A 78 -21.93 -6.28 -2.25
C ASP A 78 -20.99 -6.15 -3.45
N LEU A 79 -19.87 -6.85 -3.37
CA LEU A 79 -18.82 -6.82 -4.36
C LEU A 79 -18.56 -8.21 -4.95
N PRO A 80 -18.12 -8.25 -6.21
CA PRO A 80 -17.96 -9.50 -6.92
C PRO A 80 -16.79 -10.31 -6.35
N ARG A 81 -16.92 -11.63 -6.45
CA ARG A 81 -16.04 -12.61 -5.79
C ARG A 81 -14.87 -12.95 -6.69
N PHE A 82 -14.07 -11.95 -6.99
CA PHE A 82 -12.91 -12.10 -7.88
C PHE A 82 -11.62 -11.81 -7.14
N ALA A 83 -10.58 -12.54 -7.51
CA ALA A 83 -9.22 -12.38 -7.01
C ALA A 83 -8.21 -12.79 -8.10
N CYS A 84 -6.94 -12.45 -7.94
CA CYS A 84 -5.89 -12.93 -8.82
C CYS A 84 -5.49 -14.35 -8.42
N ALA A 85 -5.52 -15.30 -9.36
CA ALA A 85 -5.19 -16.70 -9.08
C ALA A 85 -3.68 -16.97 -9.02
N ASP A 86 -2.89 -16.13 -9.69
CA ASP A 86 -1.44 -16.23 -9.73
C ASP A 86 -0.82 -15.15 -8.84
N GLU A 87 -0.50 -15.53 -7.61
CA GLU A 87 0.12 -14.65 -6.60
C GLU A 87 1.50 -14.15 -7.03
N GLY A 88 2.27 -14.98 -7.75
CA GLY A 88 3.58 -14.62 -8.26
C GLY A 88 3.46 -13.52 -9.32
N LYS A 89 2.53 -13.71 -10.26
CA LYS A 89 2.25 -12.72 -11.29
C LYS A 89 1.70 -11.41 -10.71
N LEU A 90 0.83 -11.50 -9.71
CA LEU A 90 0.37 -10.32 -8.99
C LEU A 90 1.54 -9.56 -8.34
N GLY A 91 2.46 -10.30 -7.72
CA GLY A 91 3.68 -9.73 -7.14
C GLY A 91 4.51 -8.94 -8.15
N GLU A 92 4.72 -9.48 -9.34
CA GLU A 92 5.42 -8.80 -10.44
C GLU A 92 4.69 -7.51 -10.86
N ILE A 93 3.38 -7.61 -11.14
CA ILE A 93 2.55 -6.48 -11.60
C ILE A 93 2.59 -5.33 -10.60
N VAL A 94 2.44 -5.65 -9.31
CA VAL A 94 2.44 -4.65 -8.24
C VAL A 94 3.83 -4.06 -8.04
N ASN A 95 4.88 -4.87 -8.07
CA ASN A 95 6.25 -4.38 -7.95
C ASN A 95 6.59 -3.40 -9.09
N ASP A 96 6.23 -3.74 -10.33
CA ASP A 96 6.44 -2.87 -11.49
C ASP A 96 5.64 -1.57 -11.39
N MET A 97 4.40 -1.64 -10.89
CA MET A 97 3.59 -0.44 -10.64
C MET A 97 4.22 0.45 -9.56
N VAL A 98 4.69 -0.13 -8.46
CA VAL A 98 5.33 0.61 -7.37
C VAL A 98 6.62 1.29 -7.86
N GLU A 99 7.48 0.58 -8.58
CA GLU A 99 8.75 1.15 -9.06
C GLU A 99 8.53 2.26 -10.09
N ARG A 100 7.55 2.13 -11.00
CA ARG A 100 7.21 3.19 -11.96
C ARG A 100 6.70 4.47 -11.29
N ASN A 101 5.94 4.33 -10.22
CA ASN A 101 5.32 5.46 -9.52
C ASN A 101 6.17 6.03 -8.37
N ARG A 102 7.26 5.36 -7.98
CA ARG A 102 8.04 5.68 -6.76
C ARG A 102 8.52 7.13 -6.71
N ALA A 103 9.12 7.63 -7.79
CA ALA A 103 9.65 8.99 -7.85
C ALA A 103 8.56 10.06 -7.68
N ALA A 104 7.39 9.85 -8.30
CA ALA A 104 6.26 10.77 -8.18
C ALA A 104 5.70 10.81 -6.75
N ILE A 105 5.70 9.65 -6.08
CA ILE A 105 5.24 9.53 -4.69
C ILE A 105 6.22 10.19 -3.74
N ASP A 106 7.51 9.90 -3.87
CA ASP A 106 8.54 10.52 -3.03
C ASP A 106 8.49 12.05 -3.12
N GLN A 107 8.42 12.59 -4.34
CA GLN A 107 8.29 14.02 -4.58
C GLN A 107 7.05 14.62 -3.88
N ARG A 108 5.91 13.91 -3.90
CA ARG A 108 4.70 14.38 -3.21
C ARG A 108 4.85 14.36 -1.70
N ILE A 109 5.35 13.26 -1.13
CA ILE A 109 5.53 13.17 0.32
C ILE A 109 6.48 14.30 0.76
N GLU A 110 7.50 14.63 -0.02
CA GLU A 110 8.38 15.77 0.25
C GLU A 110 7.70 17.13 0.16
N GLN A 111 6.80 17.33 -0.80
CA GLN A 111 6.01 18.58 -0.90
C GLN A 111 5.14 18.84 0.34
N SER A 112 4.75 17.78 1.06
CA SER A 112 4.01 17.91 2.32
C SER A 112 4.89 18.32 3.52
N ILE A 113 6.21 18.32 3.38
CA ILE A 113 7.14 18.65 4.46
C ILE A 113 7.28 20.18 4.56
N ALA A 114 6.71 20.76 5.61
CA ALA A 114 6.83 22.19 5.89
C ALA A 114 8.25 22.57 6.38
N ASP A 115 8.94 21.67 7.08
CA ASP A 115 10.25 21.93 7.68
C ASP A 115 11.37 22.03 6.61
N PRO A 116 12.05 23.19 6.48
CA PRO A 116 13.09 23.38 5.45
C PRO A 116 14.31 22.48 5.62
N LEU A 117 14.73 22.19 6.85
CA LEU A 117 15.87 21.33 7.13
C LEU A 117 15.55 19.88 6.76
N ALA A 118 14.34 19.43 7.06
CA ALA A 118 13.87 18.11 6.68
C ALA A 118 13.83 17.96 5.15
N ARG A 119 13.30 18.95 4.42
CA ARG A 119 13.33 18.95 2.95
C ARG A 119 14.74 18.86 2.39
N ALA A 120 15.67 19.66 2.92
CA ALA A 120 17.07 19.62 2.50
C ALA A 120 17.70 18.24 2.79
N THR A 121 17.40 17.65 3.94
CA THR A 121 17.89 16.33 4.33
C THR A 121 17.34 15.22 3.43
N PHE A 122 16.07 15.31 3.01
CA PHE A 122 15.49 14.38 2.04
C PHE A 122 16.11 14.51 0.65
N ALA A 123 16.35 15.74 0.16
CA ALA A 123 17.07 15.94 -1.09
C ALA A 123 18.47 15.30 -1.06
N GLU A 124 19.16 15.41 0.07
CA GLU A 124 20.43 14.73 0.31
C GLU A 124 20.30 13.20 0.37
N ALA A 125 19.25 12.67 0.98
CA ALA A 125 18.96 11.24 0.98
C ALA A 125 18.75 10.72 -0.45
N HIS A 126 18.00 11.42 -1.30
CA HIS A 126 17.82 11.05 -2.71
C HIS A 126 19.12 11.10 -3.50
N ARG A 127 19.97 12.10 -3.25
CA ARG A 127 21.32 12.16 -3.84
C ARG A 127 22.17 10.96 -3.42
N ALA A 128 22.17 10.63 -2.13
CA ALA A 128 22.94 9.51 -1.57
C ALA A 128 22.41 8.14 -2.03
N ALA A 129 21.10 7.98 -2.26
CA ALA A 129 20.48 6.73 -2.69
C ALA A 129 21.01 6.19 -4.03
N ARG A 130 21.62 7.05 -4.86
CA ARG A 130 22.29 6.63 -6.10
C ARG A 130 23.52 5.76 -5.86
N ARG A 131 24.17 5.90 -4.70
CA ARG A 131 25.40 5.19 -4.31
C ARG A 131 25.24 4.33 -3.05
N SER A 132 24.25 4.62 -2.22
CA SER A 132 24.03 3.97 -0.93
C SER A 132 22.78 3.09 -0.97
N THR A 133 22.99 1.77 -0.96
CA THR A 133 21.88 0.79 -0.93
C THR A 133 21.03 0.96 0.31
N MET A 134 21.63 1.22 1.46
CA MET A 134 20.94 1.45 2.73
C MET A 134 19.98 2.65 2.68
N VAL A 135 20.44 3.80 2.17
CA VAL A 135 19.59 5.00 2.02
C VAL A 135 18.47 4.74 1.00
N ARG A 136 18.79 4.05 -0.11
CA ARG A 136 17.80 3.64 -1.10
C ARG A 136 16.73 2.74 -0.50
N LEU A 137 17.09 1.76 0.34
CA LEU A 137 16.14 0.89 1.02
C LEU A 137 15.25 1.66 1.99
N ALA A 138 15.81 2.62 2.75
CA ALA A 138 15.03 3.46 3.66
C ALA A 138 13.97 4.30 2.91
N LEU A 139 14.35 4.92 1.78
CA LEU A 139 13.40 5.65 0.93
C LEU A 139 12.37 4.70 0.30
N ARG A 140 12.78 3.48 -0.09
CA ARG A 140 11.86 2.48 -0.63
C ARG A 140 10.79 2.07 0.36
N ILE A 141 11.15 1.82 1.62
CA ILE A 141 10.21 1.48 2.69
C ILE A 141 9.20 2.62 2.88
N ARG A 142 9.68 3.87 2.99
CA ARG A 142 8.81 5.05 3.16
C ARG A 142 7.78 5.19 2.05
N SER A 143 8.17 5.03 0.78
CA SER A 143 7.24 5.10 -0.35
C SER A 143 6.28 3.92 -0.40
N THR A 144 6.73 2.70 -0.08
CA THR A 144 5.86 1.51 -0.02
C THR A 144 4.72 1.69 0.99
N VAL A 145 4.97 2.31 2.15
CA VAL A 145 3.90 2.55 3.13
C VAL A 145 2.83 3.50 2.61
N ALA A 146 3.15 4.47 1.76
CA ALA A 146 2.14 5.31 1.14
C ALA A 146 1.15 4.50 0.29
N PHE A 147 1.60 3.41 -0.34
CA PHE A 147 0.72 2.49 -1.07
C PHE A 147 -0.17 1.67 -0.14
N CYS A 148 0.35 1.19 1.00
CA CYS A 148 -0.44 0.42 1.99
C CYS A 148 -1.62 1.21 2.60
N GLN A 149 -1.64 2.53 2.44
CA GLN A 149 -2.70 3.40 2.95
C GLN A 149 -3.68 3.84 1.85
N GLY A 150 -3.43 3.41 0.61
CA GLY A 150 -4.28 3.72 -0.54
C GLY A 150 -5.43 2.75 -0.70
N TRP A 151 -6.25 2.99 -1.71
CA TRP A 151 -7.36 2.12 -2.10
C TRP A 151 -7.45 2.01 -3.62
N GLY A 152 -7.92 0.85 -4.10
CA GLY A 152 -8.08 0.58 -5.52
C GLY A 152 -9.42 1.05 -6.09
N SER A 153 -9.44 1.38 -7.39
CA SER A 153 -10.68 1.57 -8.15
C SER A 153 -10.54 1.01 -9.55
N ILE A 154 -11.56 0.30 -10.04
CA ILE A 154 -11.62 -0.20 -11.41
C ILE A 154 -11.88 0.97 -12.36
N THR A 155 -11.05 1.09 -13.40
CA THR A 155 -11.11 2.16 -14.41
C THR A 155 -11.32 1.63 -15.83
N GLY A 156 -11.08 0.33 -16.06
CA GLY A 156 -11.22 -0.31 -17.37
C GLY A 156 -12.66 -0.62 -17.76
N ALA A 157 -12.83 -1.07 -19.01
CA ALA A 157 -14.13 -1.51 -19.53
C ALA A 157 -14.64 -2.81 -18.85
N GLU A 158 -13.72 -3.70 -18.48
CA GLU A 158 -14.02 -4.88 -17.67
C GLU A 158 -14.22 -4.47 -16.20
N THR A 159 -15.40 -4.73 -15.65
CA THR A 159 -15.82 -4.32 -14.30
C THR A 159 -16.01 -5.47 -13.34
N LEU A 160 -15.97 -6.73 -13.81
CA LEU A 160 -16.30 -7.94 -13.05
C LEU A 160 -17.71 -7.91 -12.43
N GLY A 161 -18.60 -7.05 -12.93
CA GLY A 161 -19.93 -6.83 -12.35
C GLY A 161 -19.94 -5.92 -11.12
N THR A 162 -18.81 -5.24 -10.82
CA THR A 162 -18.73 -4.28 -9.72
C THR A 162 -19.64 -3.08 -9.98
N PRO A 163 -20.54 -2.70 -9.04
CA PRO A 163 -21.41 -1.54 -9.21
C PRO A 163 -20.63 -0.22 -9.24
N GLU A 164 -21.23 0.79 -9.85
CA GLU A 164 -20.71 2.16 -9.79
C GLU A 164 -21.08 2.76 -8.45
N VAL A 165 -20.08 3.14 -7.69
CA VAL A 165 -20.23 3.73 -6.37
C VAL A 165 -19.21 4.86 -6.28
N ASP A 166 -19.49 5.99 -6.92
CA ASP A 166 -18.74 7.22 -6.63
C ASP A 166 -19.54 8.04 -5.63
N ASN A 167 -19.07 8.07 -4.39
CA ASN A 167 -19.76 8.79 -3.34
C ASN A 167 -18.75 9.43 -2.40
N ALA A 168 -18.02 10.40 -2.93
CA ALA A 168 -17.09 11.23 -2.17
C ALA A 168 -17.78 11.86 -0.93
N GLU A 169 -19.06 12.22 -1.05
CA GLU A 169 -19.89 12.73 0.06
C GLU A 169 -20.13 11.69 1.16
N ARG A 170 -20.07 10.39 0.83
CA ARG A 170 -20.17 9.26 1.77
C ARG A 170 -18.83 8.55 1.98
N GLY A 171 -17.71 9.23 1.76
CA GLY A 171 -16.39 8.79 2.25
C GLY A 171 -15.65 7.79 1.38
N TYR A 172 -16.22 7.39 0.23
CA TYR A 172 -15.49 6.64 -0.79
C TYR A 172 -15.25 7.52 -2.02
N CYS A 173 -13.97 7.78 -2.31
CA CYS A 173 -13.56 8.56 -3.48
C CYS A 173 -13.01 7.60 -4.54
N GLY A 174 -13.85 7.19 -5.49
CA GLY A 174 -13.50 6.24 -6.54
C GLY A 174 -14.76 5.84 -7.30
N ARG A 175 -14.64 5.42 -8.55
CA ARG A 175 -15.83 5.12 -9.36
C ARG A 175 -16.39 3.72 -9.10
N ARG A 176 -15.51 2.74 -8.93
CA ARG A 176 -15.84 1.31 -8.79
C ARG A 176 -14.85 0.65 -7.83
N PRO A 177 -15.23 0.26 -6.62
CA PRO A 177 -14.31 -0.38 -5.68
C PRO A 177 -13.82 -1.73 -6.20
N ILE A 178 -12.56 -2.06 -5.93
CA ILE A 178 -12.06 -3.42 -6.17
C ILE A 178 -12.66 -4.38 -5.14
N SER A 179 -12.71 -5.67 -5.47
CA SER A 179 -13.21 -6.68 -4.52
C SER A 179 -12.36 -6.70 -3.24
N PRO A 180 -12.94 -7.06 -2.07
CA PRO A 180 -12.18 -7.11 -0.82
C PRO A 180 -11.06 -8.14 -0.88
N ALA A 181 -11.28 -9.25 -1.60
CA ALA A 181 -10.28 -10.29 -1.84
C ALA A 181 -9.07 -9.76 -2.63
N LEU A 182 -9.31 -8.99 -3.71
CA LEU A 182 -8.23 -8.41 -4.49
C LEU A 182 -7.50 -7.30 -3.71
N CYS A 183 -8.24 -6.47 -2.97
CA CYS A 183 -7.64 -5.46 -2.08
C CYS A 183 -6.69 -6.11 -1.07
N HIS A 184 -7.13 -7.19 -0.42
CA HIS A 184 -6.31 -7.97 0.49
C HIS A 184 -5.04 -8.50 -0.17
N GLN A 185 -5.14 -9.06 -1.37
CA GLN A 185 -3.96 -9.56 -2.08
C GLN A 185 -2.95 -8.45 -2.39
N LEU A 186 -3.42 -7.24 -2.74
CA LEU A 186 -2.55 -6.08 -2.95
C LEU A 186 -1.86 -5.66 -1.64
N ASP A 187 -2.60 -5.61 -0.52
CA ASP A 187 -2.03 -5.34 0.81
C ASP A 187 -0.94 -6.36 1.17
N VAL A 188 -1.20 -7.66 0.92
CA VAL A 188 -0.23 -8.73 1.13
C VAL A 188 1.06 -8.48 0.34
N VAL A 189 0.94 -8.08 -0.93
CA VAL A 189 2.12 -7.79 -1.75
C VAL A 189 2.89 -6.59 -1.20
N PHE A 190 2.22 -5.48 -0.88
CA PHE A 190 2.90 -4.30 -0.33
C PHE A 190 3.63 -4.60 0.98
N LEU A 191 2.98 -5.35 1.89
CA LEU A 191 3.57 -5.73 3.17
C LEU A 191 4.76 -6.67 3.00
N LYS A 192 4.69 -7.65 2.09
CA LYS A 192 5.83 -8.52 1.76
C LYS A 192 6.99 -7.75 1.13
N MET A 193 6.70 -6.78 0.26
CA MET A 193 7.73 -5.90 -0.32
C MET A 193 8.43 -5.08 0.76
N MET A 194 7.66 -4.51 1.69
CA MET A 194 8.21 -3.76 2.82
C MET A 194 9.04 -4.65 3.75
N GLU A 195 8.56 -5.83 4.11
CA GLU A 195 9.29 -6.78 4.96
C GLU A 195 10.64 -7.17 4.34
N ARG A 196 10.66 -7.46 3.03
CA ARG A 196 11.89 -7.74 2.29
C ARG A 196 12.87 -6.56 2.35
N ASP A 197 12.38 -5.35 2.08
CA ASP A 197 13.21 -4.15 2.05
C ASP A 197 13.71 -3.78 3.48
N GLU A 198 12.91 -4.03 4.52
CA GLU A 198 13.30 -3.90 5.95
C GLU A 198 14.40 -4.87 6.35
N GLN A 199 14.25 -6.16 6.00
CA GLN A 199 15.28 -7.17 6.28
C GLN A 199 16.61 -6.81 5.61
N ALA A 200 16.57 -6.41 4.34
CA ALA A 200 17.75 -5.97 3.61
C ALA A 200 18.39 -4.73 4.26
N LEU A 201 17.58 -3.77 4.69
CA LEU A 201 18.05 -2.55 5.35
C LEU A 201 18.74 -2.85 6.68
N VAL A 202 18.18 -3.75 7.49
CA VAL A 202 18.75 -4.17 8.77
C VAL A 202 20.13 -4.81 8.55
N GLU A 203 20.27 -5.66 7.53
CA GLU A 203 21.56 -6.27 7.20
C GLU A 203 22.60 -5.24 6.73
N GLU A 204 22.20 -4.25 5.91
CA GLU A 204 23.10 -3.16 5.50
C GLU A 204 23.51 -2.27 6.70
N LEU A 205 22.57 -1.94 7.58
CA LEU A 205 22.85 -1.18 8.81
C LEU A 205 23.80 -1.93 9.75
N LYS A 206 23.56 -3.24 9.98
CA LYS A 206 24.44 -4.08 10.81
C LYS A 206 25.86 -4.07 10.25
N LYS A 207 26.02 -4.33 8.95
CA LYS A 207 27.34 -4.27 8.29
C LYS A 207 28.00 -2.91 8.50
N ALA A 208 27.29 -1.81 8.21
CA ALA A 208 27.85 -0.46 8.28
C ALA A 208 28.23 -0.03 9.71
N VAL A 209 27.44 -0.43 10.73
CA VAL A 209 27.67 -0.05 12.14
C VAL A 209 28.82 -0.83 12.76
N PHE A 210 28.93 -2.13 12.45
CA PHE A 210 29.93 -3.03 13.05
C PHE A 210 31.22 -3.17 12.22
N GLN A 211 31.29 -2.60 11.01
CA GLN A 211 32.50 -2.57 10.21
C GLN A 211 33.62 -1.77 10.90
N LYS A 212 34.86 -2.24 10.75
CA LYS A 212 36.07 -1.51 11.17
C LYS A 212 36.35 -0.36 10.19
N ASN A 213 36.75 0.80 10.71
CA ASN A 213 36.86 2.10 10.02
C ASN A 213 37.38 2.06 8.56
N PRO A 214 36.94 3.00 7.69
CA PRO A 214 36.03 4.12 7.98
C PRO A 214 34.55 3.72 7.86
N LYS A 215 33.72 4.17 8.82
CA LYS A 215 32.28 3.94 8.80
C LYS A 215 31.57 4.94 7.87
N PRO A 216 30.55 4.53 7.10
CA PRO A 216 29.78 5.42 6.25
C PRO A 216 28.76 6.23 7.07
N TRP A 217 29.24 7.03 8.02
CA TRP A 217 28.41 7.70 9.04
C TRP A 217 27.29 8.56 8.43
N TYR A 218 27.56 9.24 7.32
CA TYR A 218 26.61 10.12 6.66
C TYR A 218 25.45 9.34 6.05
N ASP A 219 25.73 8.21 5.40
CA ASP A 219 24.70 7.34 4.84
C ASP A 219 23.86 6.70 5.97
N ILE A 220 24.51 6.31 7.08
CA ILE A 220 23.81 5.80 8.28
C ILE A 220 22.84 6.86 8.80
N PHE A 221 23.33 8.10 8.99
CA PHE A 221 22.52 9.22 9.43
C PHE A 221 21.30 9.44 8.52
N LEU A 222 21.49 9.49 7.21
CA LEU A 222 20.41 9.70 6.24
C LEU A 222 19.37 8.57 6.29
N ALA A 223 19.81 7.30 6.38
CA ALA A 223 18.90 6.17 6.48
C ALA A 223 18.04 6.25 7.76
N TYR A 224 18.66 6.53 8.90
CA TYR A 224 17.93 6.73 10.16
C TYR A 224 16.96 7.92 10.10
N PHE A 225 17.39 9.04 9.52
CA PHE A 225 16.55 10.22 9.36
C PHE A 225 15.27 9.89 8.58
N VAL A 226 15.39 9.20 7.45
CA VAL A 226 14.24 8.80 6.61
C VAL A 226 13.27 7.92 7.39
N ILE A 227 13.77 6.91 8.12
CA ILE A 227 12.95 5.97 8.90
C ILE A 227 12.25 6.67 10.07
N MET A 228 12.97 7.52 10.80
CA MET A 228 12.41 8.25 11.95
C MET A 228 11.34 9.24 11.53
N TRP A 229 11.57 9.96 10.43
CA TRP A 229 10.58 10.86 9.86
C TRP A 229 9.32 10.10 9.42
N HIS A 230 9.53 8.91 8.85
CA HIS A 230 8.44 8.04 8.45
C HIS A 230 7.59 7.56 9.64
N LEU A 231 8.19 7.15 10.75
CA LEU A 231 7.46 6.80 11.98
C LEU A 231 6.58 7.94 12.49
N LYS A 232 7.10 9.17 12.49
CA LYS A 232 6.34 10.36 12.90
C LYS A 232 5.10 10.54 12.02
N TYR A 233 5.24 10.30 10.72
CA TYR A 233 4.12 10.39 9.77
C TYR A 233 3.07 9.31 10.03
N ILE A 234 3.45 8.03 10.16
CA ILE A 234 2.49 6.95 10.46
C ILE A 234 1.79 7.21 11.80
N HIS A 235 2.52 7.61 12.83
CA HIS A 235 1.95 7.86 14.14
C HIS A 235 0.89 8.97 14.09
N GLY A 236 1.15 10.06 13.37
CA GLY A 236 0.16 11.11 13.14
C GLY A 236 -1.10 10.61 12.44
N GLN A 237 -0.96 9.74 11.44
CA GLN A 237 -2.08 9.15 10.71
C GLN A 237 -2.90 8.17 11.56
N ALA A 238 -2.23 7.28 12.32
CA ALA A 238 -2.89 6.33 13.20
C ALA A 238 -3.71 7.05 14.28
N VAL A 239 -3.16 8.11 14.88
CA VAL A 239 -3.89 8.96 15.83
C VAL A 239 -5.09 9.65 15.15
N GLY A 240 -4.94 10.11 13.92
CA GLY A 240 -6.05 10.68 13.14
C GLY A 240 -7.16 9.66 12.88
N PHE A 241 -6.80 8.44 12.48
CA PHE A 241 -7.74 7.35 12.24
C PHE A 241 -8.47 6.94 13.53
N MET A 242 -7.76 6.77 14.65
CA MET A 242 -8.38 6.47 15.94
C MET A 242 -9.38 7.54 16.36
N LYS A 243 -9.03 8.82 16.22
CA LYS A 243 -9.95 9.94 16.52
C LYS A 243 -11.19 9.92 15.63
N SER A 244 -11.05 9.59 14.34
CA SER A 244 -12.22 9.42 13.48
C SER A 244 -13.13 8.29 13.94
N GLN A 245 -12.56 7.18 14.44
CA GLN A 245 -13.34 6.05 14.95
C GLN A 245 -13.98 6.32 16.32
N GLU A 246 -13.34 7.07 17.20
CA GLU A 246 -13.91 7.49 18.50
C GLU A 246 -15.11 8.44 18.34
N GLN A 247 -15.11 9.29 17.31
CA GLN A 247 -16.28 10.09 16.93
C GLN A 247 -17.41 9.24 16.32
N THR A 248 -17.18 7.95 16.11
CA THR A 248 -18.12 7.01 15.47
C THR A 248 -18.88 6.14 16.48
N THR A 249 -18.45 6.09 17.75
CA THR A 249 -19.06 5.29 18.84
C THR A 249 -19.82 6.10 19.90
N GLY A 250 -20.04 7.40 19.67
CA GLY A 250 -20.82 8.29 20.54
C GLY A 250 -22.26 8.47 20.09
#